data_AF-A0A836RKE7-F1
#
_entry.id   AF-A0A836RKE7-F1
#
_cell.length_a   1.000
_cell.length_b   1.000
_cell.length_c   1.000
_cell.angle_alpha   90.00
_cell.angle_beta   90.00
_cell.angle_gamma   90.00
#
_symmetry.space_group_name_H-M   'P 1'
#
loop_
_entity.id
_entity.type
_entity.pdbx_description
1 polymer ?
#
loop_
_entity_poly.entity_id
_entity_poly.type
_entity_poly.pdbx_seq_one_letter_code
_entity_poly.pdbx_strand_id
1 'polypeptide(L)'
;MTRHIFVTGGVVSSLGKGLTSASIGMLLERRGLSVRMQKIDPYINVDPGTMSPYQHGEVYVLDDGAETDLDLGHYERFTNSPLSRLSNFTTGQIYQNVIAKERRGDYLGKTVQVVPHITDEIKRAIRSLAGPDVDVVITELGGTVGDIEGLPFLEAIR
;
A
#
# COMPACT_ATOMS: atom_id res chain seq x y z
N MET A 1 -14.55 -12.89 -7.93
CA MET A 1 -13.69 -11.77 -8.38
C MET A 1 -13.60 -10.81 -7.21
N THR A 2 -12.38 -10.60 -6.69
CA THR A 2 -12.13 -9.67 -5.59
C THR A 2 -12.49 -8.24 -5.99
N ARG A 3 -13.17 -7.51 -5.11
CA ARG A 3 -13.47 -6.09 -5.27
C ARG A 3 -12.36 -5.26 -4.64
N HIS A 4 -12.10 -4.08 -5.19
CA HIS A 4 -11.12 -3.14 -4.65
C HIS A 4 -11.84 -1.87 -4.16
N ILE A 5 -11.55 -1.47 -2.92
CA ILE A 5 -11.93 -0.17 -2.37
C ILE A 5 -10.65 0.64 -2.19
N PHE A 6 -10.56 1.78 -2.88
CA PHE A 6 -9.44 2.69 -2.74
C PHE A 6 -9.81 3.83 -1.80
N VAL A 7 -8.98 4.08 -0.79
CA VAL A 7 -9.16 5.17 0.17
C VAL A 7 -8.09 6.22 -0.09
N THR A 8 -8.50 7.41 -0.53
CA THR A 8 -7.62 8.55 -0.84
C THR A 8 -7.88 9.72 0.11
N GLY A 9 -6.89 10.58 0.35
CA GLY A 9 -7.05 11.81 1.12
C GLY A 9 -7.07 13.07 0.27
N GLY A 10 -7.86 14.07 0.66
CA GLY A 10 -7.82 15.40 0.06
C GLY A 10 -7.62 16.48 1.13
N VAL A 11 -7.31 17.69 0.68
CA VAL A 11 -7.16 18.91 1.50
C VAL A 11 -5.94 18.90 2.42
N VAL A 12 -5.87 17.99 3.39
CA VAL A 12 -4.78 17.93 4.38
C VAL A 12 -4.55 16.50 4.85
N SER A 13 -3.30 16.20 5.20
CA SER A 13 -2.92 14.95 5.88
C SER A 13 -3.46 14.90 7.31
N SER A 14 -3.43 13.71 7.93
CA SER A 14 -3.85 13.49 9.34
C SER A 14 -5.35 13.62 9.65
N LEU A 15 -6.22 13.54 8.63
CA LEU A 15 -7.68 13.47 8.82
C LEU A 15 -8.21 12.10 9.31
N GLY A 16 -7.33 11.14 9.61
CA GLY A 16 -7.72 9.82 10.11
C GLY A 16 -8.11 8.82 9.01
N LYS A 17 -7.39 8.83 7.88
CA LYS A 17 -7.58 7.85 6.79
C LYS A 17 -7.41 6.41 7.27
N GLY A 18 -6.29 6.09 7.92
CA GLY A 18 -6.00 4.78 8.51
C GLY A 18 -7.13 4.20 9.35
N LEU A 19 -7.58 4.96 10.35
CA LEU A 19 -8.68 4.55 11.23
C LEU A 19 -10.01 4.38 10.49
N THR A 20 -10.28 5.22 9.50
CA THR A 20 -11.49 5.12 8.67
C THR A 20 -11.45 3.87 7.80
N SER A 21 -10.33 3.60 7.12
CA SER A 21 -10.10 2.38 6.34
C SER A 21 -10.29 1.13 7.20
N ALA A 22 -9.66 1.10 8.39
CA ALA A 22 -9.76 0.00 9.35
C ALA A 22 -11.20 -0.23 9.83
N SER A 23 -11.94 0.85 10.10
CA SER A 23 -13.34 0.78 10.53
C SER A 23 -14.26 0.26 9.42
N ILE A 24 -14.02 0.63 8.16
CA ILE A 24 -14.74 0.08 7.01
C ILE A 24 -14.47 -1.42 6.89
N GLY A 25 -13.20 -1.85 7.00
CA GLY A 25 -12.82 -3.26 6.99
C GLY A 25 -13.56 -4.07 8.07
N MET A 26 -13.57 -3.56 9.30
CA MET A 26 -14.29 -4.18 10.42
C MET A 26 -15.79 -4.34 10.16
N LEU A 27 -16.42 -3.31 9.58
CA LEU A 27 -17.85 -3.36 9.24
C LEU A 27 -18.15 -4.38 8.15
N LEU A 28 -17.27 -4.52 7.14
CA LEU A 28 -17.41 -5.51 6.07
C LEU A 28 -17.22 -6.94 6.60
N GLU A 29 -16.23 -7.17 7.47
CA GLU A 29 -16.05 -8.46 8.13
C GLU A 29 -17.27 -8.84 8.98
N ARG A 30 -17.87 -7.90 9.72
CA ARG A 30 -19.12 -8.12 10.46
C ARG A 30 -20.32 -8.43 9.56
N ARG A 31 -20.23 -8.16 8.26
CA ARG A 31 -21.21 -8.57 7.25
C ARG A 31 -20.87 -9.92 6.61
N GLY A 32 -19.86 -10.61 7.10
CA GLY A 32 -19.45 -11.94 6.64
C GLY A 32 -18.56 -11.92 5.39
N LEU A 33 -17.96 -10.78 5.05
CA LEU A 33 -17.05 -10.66 3.91
C LEU A 33 -15.60 -10.92 4.34
N SER A 34 -14.84 -11.61 3.49
CA SER A 34 -13.39 -11.77 3.61
C SER A 34 -12.68 -10.50 3.13
N VAL A 35 -12.02 -9.79 4.04
CA VAL A 35 -11.36 -8.51 3.78
C VAL A 35 -9.84 -8.63 3.86
N ARG A 36 -9.15 -7.93 2.95
CA ARG A 36 -7.69 -7.70 3.02
C ARG A 36 -7.40 -6.21 3.10
N MET A 37 -6.45 -5.84 3.94
CA MET A 37 -6.03 -4.46 4.16
C MET A 37 -4.66 -4.21 3.52
N GLN A 38 -4.49 -3.07 2.86
CA GLN A 38 -3.22 -2.65 2.27
C GLN A 38 -3.00 -1.15 2.47
N LYS A 39 -1.78 -0.78 2.83
CA LYS A 39 -1.29 0.60 2.83
C LYS A 39 -0.26 0.78 1.72
N ILE A 40 -0.37 1.88 0.99
CA ILE A 40 0.65 2.32 0.05
C ILE A 40 1.15 3.70 0.47
N ASP A 41 2.44 3.78 0.80
CA ASP A 41 3.08 4.98 1.30
C ASP A 41 3.90 5.69 0.22
N PRO A 42 3.66 6.99 0.00
CA PRO A 42 4.32 7.71 -1.07
C PRO A 42 5.78 8.10 -0.75
N TYR A 43 6.29 7.83 0.45
CA TYR A 43 7.67 8.14 0.82
C TYR A 43 8.71 7.26 0.11
N ILE A 44 9.93 7.78 -0.04
CA ILE A 44 11.01 7.17 -0.82
C ILE A 44 11.78 6.10 -0.03
N ASN A 45 11.70 6.09 1.30
CA ASN A 45 12.28 5.03 2.12
C ASN A 45 11.72 3.66 1.67
N VAL A 46 12.58 2.65 1.57
CA VAL A 46 12.17 1.29 1.18
C VAL A 46 11.29 0.69 2.27
N ASP A 47 11.67 0.90 3.52
CA ASP A 47 10.94 0.53 4.72
C ASP A 47 11.06 1.69 5.73
N PRO A 48 10.19 1.76 6.74
CA PRO A 48 10.26 2.80 7.76
C PRO A 48 11.37 2.55 8.80
N GLY A 49 12.13 1.46 8.73
CA GLY A 49 13.18 1.11 9.71
C GLY A 49 14.31 2.14 9.80
N THR A 50 14.46 2.97 8.77
CA THR A 50 15.44 4.09 8.73
C THR A 50 14.88 5.43 9.22
N MET A 51 13.59 5.51 9.54
CA MET A 51 12.92 6.74 9.97
C MET A 51 13.00 6.88 11.49
N SER A 52 13.10 8.12 11.98
CA SER A 52 13.10 8.39 13.42
C SER A 52 11.70 8.17 14.01
N PRO A 53 11.54 7.24 14.98
CA PRO A 53 10.22 6.93 15.51
C PRO A 53 9.62 8.08 16.34
N TYR A 54 10.46 8.96 16.89
CA TYR A 54 10.02 10.14 17.63
C TYR A 54 9.42 11.23 16.72
N GLN A 55 9.69 11.18 15.42
CA GLN A 55 9.24 12.19 14.45
C GLN A 55 8.13 11.64 13.54
N HIS A 56 8.18 10.36 13.21
CA HIS A 56 7.30 9.75 12.21
C HIS A 56 6.35 8.69 12.76
N GLY A 57 6.45 8.37 14.05
CA GLY A 57 5.67 7.31 14.69
C GLY A 57 6.42 5.98 14.72
N GLU A 58 5.84 4.99 15.39
CA GLU A 58 6.45 3.68 15.54
C GLU A 58 6.61 2.93 14.21
N VAL A 59 7.58 2.02 14.16
CA VAL A 59 7.66 0.99 13.11
C VAL A 59 6.85 -0.21 13.59
N TYR A 60 5.89 -0.64 12.79
CA TYR A 60 5.07 -1.81 13.11
C TYR A 60 5.66 -3.07 12.48
N VAL A 61 5.86 -4.12 13.28
CA VAL A 61 6.48 -5.38 12.84
C VAL A 61 5.41 -6.45 12.74
N LEU A 62 5.30 -7.09 11.57
CA LEU A 62 4.33 -8.16 11.30
C LEU A 62 4.90 -9.54 11.64
N ASP A 63 4.02 -10.54 11.72
CA ASP A 63 4.38 -11.95 11.97
C ASP A 63 5.39 -12.52 10.96
N ASP A 64 5.42 -12.00 9.73
CA ASP A 64 6.38 -12.42 8.70
C ASP A 64 7.72 -11.67 8.73
N GLY A 65 7.94 -10.87 9.77
CA GLY A 65 9.15 -10.10 10.05
C GLY A 65 9.26 -8.78 9.27
N ALA A 66 8.22 -8.37 8.55
CA ALA A 66 8.23 -7.11 7.81
C ALA A 66 8.13 -5.90 8.75
N GLU A 67 9.04 -4.94 8.59
CA GLU A 67 8.97 -3.60 9.19
C GLU A 67 8.09 -2.71 8.30
N THR A 68 7.02 -2.14 8.88
CA THR A 68 5.95 -1.47 8.13
C THR A 68 5.46 -0.21 8.83
N ASP A 69 4.65 0.58 8.13
CA ASP A 69 4.00 1.77 8.68
C ASP A 69 3.03 1.42 9.84
N LEU A 70 2.89 2.33 10.79
CA LEU A 70 2.04 2.17 11.98
C LEU A 70 0.57 1.92 11.67
N ASP A 71 0.08 2.33 10.49
CA ASP A 71 -1.31 2.11 10.09
C ASP A 71 -1.66 0.62 9.99
N LEU A 72 -0.68 -0.26 9.75
CA LEU A 72 -0.92 -1.71 9.76
C LEU A 72 -1.33 -2.22 11.14
N GLY A 73 -0.81 -1.61 12.21
CA GLY A 73 -1.29 -1.89 13.55
C GLY A 73 -2.75 -1.49 13.76
N HIS A 74 -3.23 -0.42 13.12
CA HIS A 74 -4.65 -0.09 13.14
C HIS A 74 -5.49 -1.14 12.41
N TYR A 75 -5.02 -1.64 11.27
CA TYR A 75 -5.71 -2.67 10.51
C TYR A 75 -5.84 -3.96 11.31
N GLU A 76 -4.76 -4.42 11.93
CA GLU A 76 -4.75 -5.63 12.77
C GLU A 76 -5.62 -5.49 14.01
N ARG A 77 -5.66 -4.31 14.64
CA ARG A 77 -6.50 -4.08 15.83
C ARG A 77 -7.99 -4.02 15.53
N PHE A 78 -8.39 -3.65 14.32
CA PHE A 78 -9.80 -3.47 13.94
C PHE A 78 -10.37 -4.64 13.13
N THR A 79 -9.52 -5.37 12.42
CA THR A 79 -9.92 -6.40 11.45
C THR A 79 -9.22 -7.73 11.75
N ASN A 80 -9.76 -8.83 11.26
CA ASN A 80 -9.13 -10.14 11.29
C ASN A 80 -8.33 -10.41 9.99
N SER A 81 -8.10 -9.38 9.18
CA SER A 81 -7.33 -9.47 7.94
C SER A 81 -5.91 -9.93 8.24
N PRO A 82 -5.45 -11.06 7.66
CA PRO A 82 -4.05 -11.47 7.80
C PRO A 82 -3.16 -10.47 7.08
N LEU A 83 -2.19 -9.90 7.82
CA LEU A 83 -1.21 -8.96 7.31
C LEU A 83 0.12 -9.66 7.02
N SER A 84 0.86 -9.13 6.05
CA SER A 84 2.21 -9.58 5.67
C SER A 84 2.95 -8.43 4.98
N ARG A 85 4.18 -8.64 4.55
CA ARG A 85 4.91 -7.70 3.68
C ARG A 85 4.14 -7.23 2.43
N LEU A 86 3.12 -7.98 1.99
CA LEU A 86 2.26 -7.59 0.86
C LEU A 86 1.16 -6.57 1.26
N SER A 87 1.04 -6.27 2.55
CA SER A 87 0.07 -5.33 3.12
C SER A 87 0.62 -3.91 3.24
N ASN A 88 1.92 -3.71 3.02
CA ASN A 88 2.55 -2.38 2.98
C ASN A 88 3.47 -2.28 1.76
N PHE A 89 3.28 -1.24 0.96
CA PHE A 89 4.18 -0.91 -0.15
C PHE A 89 4.60 0.54 -0.10
N THR A 90 5.84 0.84 -0.45
CA THR A 90 6.39 2.21 -0.46
C THR A 90 6.82 2.62 -1.86
N THR A 91 6.92 3.93 -2.12
CA THR A 91 7.56 4.43 -3.36
C THR A 91 8.97 3.85 -3.50
N GLY A 92 9.72 3.80 -2.38
CA GLY A 92 11.06 3.22 -2.33
C GLY A 92 11.13 1.79 -2.88
N GLN A 93 10.26 0.90 -2.39
CA GLN A 93 10.20 -0.50 -2.83
C GLN A 93 9.82 -0.62 -4.30
N ILE A 94 8.81 0.13 -4.74
CA ILE A 94 8.33 0.09 -6.13
C ILE A 94 9.46 0.49 -7.09
N TYR A 95 10.13 1.61 -6.81
CA TYR A 95 11.22 2.10 -7.65
C TYR A 95 12.43 1.19 -7.60
N GLN A 96 12.81 0.71 -6.40
CA GLN A 96 13.91 -0.23 -6.24
C GLN A 96 13.68 -1.51 -7.06
N ASN A 97 12.47 -2.07 -7.04
CA ASN A 97 12.11 -3.25 -7.80
C ASN A 97 12.18 -3.03 -9.31
N VAL A 98 11.65 -1.91 -9.81
CA VAL A 98 11.69 -1.57 -11.24
C VAL A 98 13.13 -1.34 -11.70
N ILE A 99 13.93 -0.61 -10.94
CA ILE A 99 15.35 -0.38 -11.26
C ILE A 99 16.12 -1.71 -11.24
N ALA A 100 15.86 -2.59 -10.27
CA ALA A 100 16.51 -3.90 -10.22
C ALA A 100 16.15 -4.78 -11.42
N LYS A 101 14.88 -4.80 -11.85
CA LYS A 101 14.43 -5.49 -13.08
C LYS A 101 15.14 -4.95 -14.32
N GLU A 102 15.26 -3.63 -14.39
CA GLU A 102 15.93 -2.95 -15.48
C GLU A 102 17.42 -3.32 -15.57
N ARG A 103 18.15 -3.27 -14.45
CA ARG A 103 19.56 -3.67 -14.38
C ARG A 103 19.82 -5.14 -14.71
N ARG A 104 18.85 -6.04 -14.47
CA ARG A 104 18.92 -7.45 -14.89
C ARG A 104 18.62 -7.68 -16.38
N GLY A 105 18.13 -6.66 -17.08
CA GLY A 105 17.76 -6.76 -18.49
C GLY A 105 16.32 -7.22 -18.73
N ASP A 106 15.45 -7.25 -17.71
CA ASP A 106 14.07 -7.75 -17.81
C ASP A 106 13.22 -6.90 -18.80
N TYR A 107 13.61 -5.66 -19.05
CA TYR A 107 12.96 -4.76 -20.03
C TYR A 107 13.59 -4.79 -21.44
N LEU A 108 14.50 -5.73 -21.71
CA LEU A 108 15.02 -6.04 -23.05
C LEU A 108 15.64 -4.83 -23.77
N GLY A 109 16.35 -3.96 -23.03
CA GLY A 109 17.02 -2.77 -23.56
C GLY A 109 16.09 -1.62 -23.94
N LYS A 110 14.79 -1.70 -23.65
CA LYS A 110 13.82 -0.63 -23.90
C LYS A 110 13.88 0.43 -22.78
N THR A 111 13.43 1.64 -23.10
CA THR A 111 13.32 2.73 -22.13
C THR A 111 12.32 2.38 -21.02
N VAL A 112 12.76 2.53 -19.77
CA VAL A 112 11.90 2.41 -18.59
C VAL A 112 11.34 3.79 -18.22
N GLN A 113 10.07 3.84 -17.88
CA GLN A 113 9.26 5.05 -17.72
C GLN A 113 8.26 4.89 -16.57
N VAL A 114 7.77 5.99 -16.02
CA VAL A 114 6.73 5.98 -14.96
C VAL A 114 5.48 5.24 -15.46
N VAL A 115 4.98 5.60 -16.63
CA VAL A 115 3.93 4.86 -17.33
C VAL A 115 4.57 4.15 -18.53
N PRO A 116 4.46 2.82 -18.68
CA PRO A 116 3.67 1.92 -17.82
C PRO A 116 4.46 1.33 -16.64
N HIS A 117 5.79 1.33 -16.62
CA HIS A 117 6.58 0.43 -15.78
C HIS A 117 6.40 0.62 -14.26
N ILE A 118 6.40 1.86 -13.77
CA ILE A 118 6.13 2.14 -12.34
C ILE A 118 4.66 1.85 -12.03
N THR A 119 3.73 2.34 -12.86
CA THR A 119 2.30 2.08 -12.65
C THR A 119 1.92 0.60 -12.73
N ASP A 120 2.62 -0.20 -13.54
CA ASP A 120 2.44 -1.65 -13.64
C ASP A 120 2.95 -2.35 -12.39
N GLU A 121 4.06 -1.90 -11.83
CA GLU A 121 4.57 -2.41 -10.57
C GLU A 121 3.63 -2.07 -9.40
N ILE A 122 3.05 -0.87 -9.38
CA ILE A 122 2.01 -0.47 -8.41
C ILE A 122 0.76 -1.34 -8.60
N LYS A 123 0.28 -1.53 -9.83
CA LYS A 123 -0.86 -2.42 -10.12
C LYS A 123 -0.58 -3.86 -9.68
N ARG A 124 0.66 -4.35 -9.83
CA ARG A 124 1.09 -5.66 -9.34
C ARG A 124 1.00 -5.74 -7.81
N ALA A 125 1.46 -4.71 -7.11
CA ALA A 125 1.38 -4.59 -5.66
C ALA A 125 -0.08 -4.57 -5.16
N ILE A 126 -0.96 -3.76 -5.80
CA ILE A 126 -2.38 -3.70 -5.44
C ILE A 126 -3.08 -5.06 -5.62
N ARG A 127 -2.72 -5.79 -6.68
CA ARG A 127 -3.32 -7.09 -6.99
C ARG A 127 -2.75 -8.24 -6.16
N SER A 128 -1.66 -8.05 -5.41
CA SER A 128 -0.99 -9.15 -4.71
C SER A 128 -1.78 -9.73 -3.54
N LEU A 129 -2.78 -9.01 -3.03
CA LEU A 129 -3.69 -9.49 -1.99
C LEU A 129 -5.04 -9.99 -2.52
N ALA A 130 -5.27 -9.90 -3.83
CA ALA A 130 -6.49 -10.45 -4.44
C ALA A 130 -6.39 -11.97 -4.57
N GLY A 131 -7.51 -12.66 -4.37
CA GLY A 131 -7.55 -14.13 -4.34
C GLY A 131 -8.96 -14.68 -4.49
N PRO A 132 -9.12 -15.98 -4.78
CA PRO A 132 -10.43 -16.61 -4.92
C PRO A 132 -11.26 -16.59 -3.62
N ASP A 133 -10.59 -16.49 -2.47
CA ASP A 133 -11.13 -16.46 -1.10
C ASP A 133 -11.23 -15.05 -0.50
N VAL A 134 -10.98 -14.01 -1.30
CA VAL A 134 -11.00 -12.61 -0.87
C VAL A 134 -12.12 -11.86 -1.57
N ASP A 135 -13.09 -11.39 -0.79
CA ASP A 135 -14.22 -10.61 -1.29
C ASP A 135 -13.80 -9.17 -1.60
N VAL A 136 -13.06 -8.53 -0.66
CA VAL A 136 -12.70 -7.11 -0.75
C VAL A 136 -11.24 -6.89 -0.34
N VAL A 137 -10.50 -6.14 -1.16
CA VAL A 137 -9.22 -5.53 -0.78
C VAL A 137 -9.46 -4.03 -0.57
N ILE A 138 -9.13 -3.53 0.61
CA ILE A 138 -9.12 -2.11 0.92
C ILE A 138 -7.67 -1.63 0.82
N THR A 139 -7.39 -0.78 -0.16
CA THR A 139 -6.08 -0.17 -0.34
C THR A 139 -6.16 1.31 0.02
N GLU A 140 -5.49 1.69 1.10
CA GLU A 140 -5.28 3.08 1.46
C GLU A 140 -4.06 3.64 0.74
N LEU A 141 -4.25 4.79 0.08
CA LEU A 141 -3.17 5.58 -0.47
C LEU A 141 -2.79 6.69 0.51
N GLY A 142 -1.53 6.66 0.96
CA GLY A 142 -0.91 7.73 1.74
C GLY A 142 -0.80 9.04 0.94
N GLY A 143 -0.41 10.10 1.64
CA GLY A 143 -0.34 11.45 1.07
C GLY A 143 -1.70 12.12 0.86
N THR A 144 -1.68 13.21 0.09
CA THR A 144 -2.85 14.02 -0.25
C THR A 144 -3.00 14.12 -1.77
N VAL A 145 -4.22 13.97 -2.28
CA VAL A 145 -4.54 14.16 -3.70
C VAL A 145 -4.18 15.59 -4.10
N GLY A 146 -3.36 15.69 -5.14
CA GLY A 146 -2.78 16.95 -5.62
C GLY A 146 -1.27 17.03 -5.40
N ASP A 147 -0.73 16.28 -4.44
CA ASP A 147 0.70 16.23 -4.21
C ASP A 147 1.41 15.37 -5.26
N ILE A 148 2.62 15.80 -5.66
CA ILE A 148 3.42 15.16 -6.71
C ILE A 148 3.73 13.69 -6.38
N GLU A 149 3.97 13.41 -5.10
CA GLU A 149 4.31 12.07 -4.61
C GLU A 149 3.23 11.02 -4.87
N GLY A 150 1.96 11.43 -4.93
CA GLY A 150 0.81 10.55 -5.12
C GLY A 150 0.48 10.24 -6.59
N LEU A 151 1.04 10.99 -7.54
CA LEU A 151 0.61 10.95 -8.95
C LEU A 151 0.71 9.54 -9.58
N PRO A 152 1.81 8.76 -9.40
CA PRO A 152 1.89 7.41 -9.98
C PRO A 152 0.87 6.45 -9.38
N PHE A 153 0.53 6.60 -8.09
CA PHE A 153 -0.46 5.74 -7.42
C PHE A 153 -1.88 6.06 -7.89
N LEU A 154 -2.21 7.35 -8.03
CA LEU A 154 -3.50 7.78 -8.57
C LEU A 154 -3.71 7.33 -10.01
N GLU A 155 -2.67 7.37 -10.86
CA GLU A 155 -2.76 6.82 -12.22
C GLU A 155 -2.90 5.29 -12.21
N ALA A 156 -2.27 4.59 -11.27
CA ALA A 156 -2.36 3.14 -11.18
C ALA A 156 -3.74 2.61 -10.75
N ILE A 157 -4.51 3.40 -9.99
CA ILE A 157 -5.86 3.03 -9.53
C ILE A 157 -6.99 3.51 -10.45
N ARG A 158 -6.66 4.29 -11.49
CA ARG A 158 -7.61 4.83 -12.48
C ARG A 158 -8.05 3.78 -13.51
#